data_AF-A0A1J5PMP8-F1
#
_entry.id   AF-A0A1J5PMP8-F1
#
_cell.length_a   1.000
_cell.length_b   1.000
_cell.length_c   1.000
_cell.angle_alpha   90.00
_cell.angle_beta   90.00
_cell.angle_gamma   90.00
#
_symmetry.space_group_name_H-M   'P 1'
#
loop_
_entity.id
_entity.type
_entity.pdbx_description
1 polymer ?
#
loop_
_entity_poly.entity_id
_entity_poly.type
_entity_poly.pdbx_seq_one_letter_code
_entity_poly.pdbx_strand_id
1 'polypeptide(L)' 'MLDEGVVATPDEIDLCIMLGAGWPLRLGGILPYLDNTGISEKATGQRFHSKGIASLPA' A
#
# COMPACT_ATOMS: atom_id res chain seq x y z
N MET A 1 -7.93 -1.53 -9.72
CA MET A 1 -7.27 -0.20 -9.80
C MET A 1 -5.91 -0.24 -10.49
N LEU A 2 -4.87 -0.90 -9.92
CA LEU A 2 -3.56 -1.03 -10.58
C LEU A 2 -3.65 -1.89 -11.85
N ASP A 3 -4.25 -3.08 -11.75
CA ASP A 3 -4.40 -4.00 -12.89
C ASP A 3 -5.27 -3.42 -14.02
N GLU A 4 -6.19 -2.53 -13.65
CA GLU A 4 -7.07 -1.81 -14.58
C GLU A 4 -6.41 -0.54 -15.15
N GLY A 5 -5.22 -0.16 -14.67
CA GLY A 5 -4.51 1.04 -15.11
C GLY A 5 -5.19 2.36 -14.73
N VAL A 6 -6.08 2.36 -13.72
CA VAL A 6 -6.74 3.59 -13.21
C VAL A 6 -5.72 4.52 -12.55
N VAL A 7 -4.70 3.93 -11.95
CA VAL A 7 -3.54 4.59 -11.34
C VAL A 7 -2.28 3.89 -11.84
N ALA A 8 -1.20 4.65 -12.01
CA ALA A 8 0.07 4.17 -12.55
C ALA A 8 0.93 3.50 -11.47
N THR A 9 0.88 3.96 -10.23
CA THR A 9 1.73 3.44 -9.15
C THR A 9 0.98 3.20 -7.84
N PRO A 10 1.47 2.30 -6.97
CA PRO A 10 0.94 2.12 -5.61
C PRO A 10 0.87 3.43 -4.81
N ASP A 11 1.88 4.29 -4.93
CA ASP A 11 1.98 5.57 -4.21
C ASP A 11 0.78 6.50 -4.47
N GLU A 12 0.21 6.47 -5.68
CA GLU A 12 -0.97 7.28 -6.01
C GLU A 12 -2.21 6.85 -5.20
N ILE A 13 -2.35 5.55 -4.94
CA ILE A 13 -3.42 5.02 -4.08
C ILE A 13 -3.21 5.48 -2.64
N ASP A 14 -1.99 5.37 -2.13
CA ASP A 14 -1.67 5.77 -0.76
C ASP A 14 -1.89 7.27 -0.54
N LEU A 15 -1.47 8.09 -1.50
CA LEU A 15 -1.71 9.53 -1.47
C LEU A 15 -3.22 9.85 -1.50
N CYS A 16 -3.98 9.21 -2.38
CA CYS A 16 -5.42 9.40 -2.50
C CYS A 16 -6.16 9.03 -1.20
N ILE A 17 -5.76 7.93 -0.57
CA ILE A 17 -6.40 7.45 0.65
C ILE A 17 -6.01 8.29 1.87
N MET A 18 -4.77 8.77 1.94
CA MET A 18 -4.32 9.71 2.98
C MET A 18 -4.98 11.08 2.87
N LEU A 19 -5.01 11.68 1.68
CA LEU A 19 -5.50 13.05 1.49
C LEU A 19 -7.00 13.14 1.22
N GLY A 20 -7.61 12.11 0.63
CA GLY A 20 -9.02 12.07 0.25
C GLY A 20 -9.90 11.33 1.27
N ALA A 21 -9.52 10.10 1.62
CA ALA A 21 -10.30 9.25 2.53
C ALA A 21 -9.96 9.44 4.02
N GLY A 22 -8.96 10.27 4.33
CA GLY A 22 -8.57 10.61 5.70
C GLY A 22 -7.76 9.52 6.42
N TRP A 23 -7.03 8.70 5.67
CA TRP A 23 -6.19 7.66 6.27
C TRP A 23 -5.06 8.27 7.12
N PRO A 24 -4.73 7.69 8.30
CA PRO A 24 -3.73 8.26 9.19
C PRO A 24 -2.34 8.37 8.56
N LEU A 25 -1.83 9.59 8.43
CA LEU A 25 -0.51 9.86 7.83
C LEU A 25 0.64 9.11 8.51
N ARG A 26 0.54 8.84 9.82
CA ARG A 26 1.56 8.11 10.58
C ARG A 26 1.75 6.66 10.11
N LEU A 27 0.77 6.09 9.41
CA LEU A 27 0.85 4.73 8.87
C LEU A 27 1.51 4.67 7.49
N GLY A 28 1.81 5.82 6.88
CA GLY A 28 2.55 5.90 5.62
C GLY A 28 1.77 5.49 4.37
N GLY A 29 0.48 5.17 4.49
CA GLY A 29 -0.37 4.69 3.40
C GLY A 29 -1.17 3.45 3.80
N ILE A 30 -2.11 3.05 2.96
CA ILE A 30 -2.89 1.82 3.14
C ILE A 30 -2.12 0.61 2.60
N LEU A 31 -1.43 0.73 1.46
CA LEU A 31 -0.69 -0.36 0.85
C LEU A 31 0.52 -0.80 1.71
N PRO A 32 1.30 0.12 2.32
CA PRO A 32 2.26 -0.22 3.38
C PRO A 32 1.65 -1.02 4.52
N TYR A 33 0.43 -0.69 4.93
CA TYR A 33 -0.26 -1.39 6.00
C TYR A 33 -0.70 -2.80 5.57
N LEU A 34 -1.21 -2.95 4.34
CA LEU A 34 -1.57 -4.26 3.77
C LEU A 34 -0.33 -5.15 3.60
N ASP A 35 0.79 -4.58 3.16
CA ASP A 35 2.06 -5.30 3.00
C ASP A 35 2.57 -5.78 4.36
N ASN A 36 2.50 -4.95 5.41
CA ASN A 36 2.94 -5.34 6.75
C ASN A 36 2.04 -6.40 7.40
N THR A 37 0.75 -6.37 7.13
CA THR A 37 -0.23 -7.33 7.69
C THR A 37 -0.32 -8.63 6.89
N GLY A 38 0.42 -8.72 5.77
CA GLY A 38 0.40 -9.88 4.87
C GLY A 38 -0.91 -10.01 4.10
N ILE A 39 -1.71 -8.94 4.04
CA ILE A 39 -2.97 -8.94 3.29
C ILE A 39 -2.70 -8.79 1.80
N SER A 40 -1.68 -8.04 1.41
CA SER A 40 -1.26 -7.90 0.01
C SER A 40 -0.99 -9.26 -0.62
N GLU A 41 -0.13 -10.07 -0.01
CA GLU A 41 0.18 -11.40 -0.54
C GLU A 41 -1.04 -12.33 -0.56
N LYS A 42 -1.96 -12.22 0.40
CA LYS A 42 -3.19 -13.01 0.42
C LYS A 42 -4.18 -12.61 -0.68
N ALA A 43 -4.29 -11.32 -0.96
CA ALA A 43 -5.28 -10.78 -1.88
C ALA A 43 -4.79 -10.77 -3.34
N THR A 44 -3.51 -10.50 -3.56
CA THR A 44 -2.94 -10.29 -4.91
C THR A 44 -1.83 -11.28 -5.24
N GLY A 45 -1.37 -12.10 -4.29
CA GLY A 45 -0.26 -13.04 -4.49
C GLY A 45 1.13 -12.39 -4.40
N GLN A 46 1.22 -11.08 -4.21
CA GLN A 46 2.48 -10.35 -4.13
C GLN A 46 2.38 -9.12 -3.20
N ARG A 47 3.53 -8.54 -2.84
CA ARG A 47 3.59 -7.23 -2.18
C ARG A 47 3.44 -6.11 -3.19
N PHE A 48 2.92 -4.97 -2.74
CA PHE A 48 2.94 -3.75 -3.54
C PHE A 48 4.32 -3.09 -3.52
N HIS A 49 5.03 -3.19 -2.40
CA HIS A 49 6.36 -2.62 -2.24
C HIS A 49 7.46 -3.68 -2.14
N SER A 50 8.67 -3.29 -2.56
CA SER A 50 9.88 -4.10 -2.40
C SER A 50 10.24 -4.25 -0.92
N LYS A 51 10.85 -5.40 -0.58
CA LYS A 51 11.34 -5.66 0.79
C LYS A 51 12.31 -4.56 1.23
N GLY A 52 12.11 -4.02 2.42
CA GLY A 52 12.82 -2.85 2.95
C GLY A 52 11.99 -1.56 2.92
N ILE A 53 10.99 -1.49 2.04
CA ILE A 53 9.96 -0.44 2.07
C ILE A 53 8.79 -0.98 2.88
N ALA A 54 8.30 -0.17 3.82
CA ALA A 54 7.17 -0.54 4.69
C ALA A 54 7.33 -1.96 5.27
N SER A 55 8.53 -2.31 5.72
CA SER A 55 8.83 -3.62 6.31
C SER A 55 9.02 -3.47 7.81
N LEU A 56 8.44 -4.38 8.60
CA LEU A 56 8.65 -4.39 10.05
C LEU A 56 10.11 -4.70 10.40
N PRO A 57 10.65 -4.13 11.49
CA PRO A 57 11.93 -4.55 12.04
C PRO A 57 11.90 -6.03 12.43
N ALA A 58 13.06 -6.69 12.33
CA ALA A 58 13.25 -8.09 12.70
C ALA A 58 13.11 -8.33 14.21
#